data_AF-A0A4S5BL40-F1
#
_entry.id   AF-A0A4S5BL40-F1
#
_cell.length_a   1.000
_cell.length_b   1.000
_cell.length_c   1.000
_cell.angle_alpha   90.00
_cell.angle_beta   90.00
_cell.angle_gamma   90.00
#
_symmetry.space_group_name_H-M   'P 1'
#
loop_
_entity.id
_entity.type
_entity.pdbx_description
1 polymer ?
#
loop_
_entity_poly.entity_id
_entity_poly.type
_entity_poly.pdbx_seq_one_letter_code
_entity_poly.pdbx_strand_id
1 'polypeptide(L)' 'MQLHNTWVVARTEAGDCVSVECQTTRMQRVDGSVETVLRYRYDNSHALRTGNALLVLATGQQLQLCEEAANQP' A
#
# COMPACT_ATOMS: atom_id res chain seq x y z
N MET A 1 18.55 -4.03 4.91
CA MET A 1 17.28 -3.58 4.31
C MET A 1 16.64 -4.77 3.63
N GLN A 2 15.40 -5.11 3.98
CA GLN A 2 14.62 -6.15 3.30
C GLN A 2 13.47 -5.49 2.54
N LEU A 3 13.28 -5.90 1.28
CA LEU A 3 12.22 -5.42 0.41
C LEU A 3 11.29 -6.58 0.10
N HIS A 4 9.99 -6.37 0.26
CA HIS A 4 8.97 -7.34 -0.08
C HIS A 4 7.83 -6.65 -0.83
N ASN A 5 7.51 -7.15 -2.02
CA ASN A 5 6.42 -6.62 -2.83
C ASN A 5 5.25 -7.61 -2.80
N THR A 6 4.07 -7.13 -2.45
CA THR A 6 2.82 -7.88 -2.51
C THR A 6 1.81 -7.13 -3.36
N TRP A 7 0.78 -7.84 -3.84
CA TRP A 7 -0.35 -7.22 -4.51
C TRP A 7 -1.55 -7.25 -3.57
N VAL A 8 -2.22 -6.11 -3.42
CA VAL A 8 -3.44 -5.98 -2.64
C VAL A 8 -4.58 -5.55 -3.55
N VAL A 9 -5.80 -6.00 -3.24
CA VAL A 9 -6.98 -5.57 -3.98
C VAL A 9 -7.54 -4.31 -3.32
N ALA A 10 -7.83 -3.31 -4.14
CA ALA A 10 -8.55 -2.11 -3.75
C ALA A 10 -9.77 -1.91 -4.64
N ARG A 11 -10.76 -1.15 -4.17
CA ARG A 11 -11.94 -0.75 -4.95
C ARG A 11 -11.83 0.71 -5.33
N THR A 12 -12.13 1.04 -6.58
CA THR A 12 -12.30 2.42 -7.02
C THR A 12 -13.60 3.02 -6.48
N GLU A 13 -13.77 4.33 -6.58
CA GLU A 13 -15.05 5.01 -6.29
C GLU A 13 -16.19 4.52 -7.19
N ALA A 14 -15.87 4.05 -8.40
CA ALA A 14 -16.84 3.45 -9.32
C ALA A 14 -17.23 2.00 -8.93
N GLY A 15 -16.55 1.41 -7.96
CA GLY A 15 -16.80 0.05 -7.48
C GLY A 15 -15.96 -1.04 -8.16
N ASP A 16 -15.07 -0.66 -9.09
CA ASP A 16 -14.18 -1.61 -9.78
C ASP A 16 -13.08 -2.11 -8.86
N CYS A 17 -12.79 -3.42 -8.93
CA CYS A 17 -11.64 -3.99 -8.24
C CYS A 17 -10.36 -3.75 -9.04
N VAL A 18 -9.36 -3.20 -8.38
CA VAL A 18 -8.04 -2.94 -8.95
C VAL A 18 -6.93 -3.54 -8.09
N SER A 19 -5.84 -3.96 -8.72
CA SER A 19 -4.65 -4.44 -8.02
C SER A 19 -3.69 -3.29 -7.77
N VAL A 20 -3.27 -3.14 -6.52
CA VAL A 20 -2.30 -2.15 -6.08
C VAL A 20 -1.06 -2.89 -5.58
N GLU A 21 0.12 -2.48 -6.04
CA GLU A 21 1.37 -3.01 -5.52
C GLU A 21 1.64 -2.39 -4.14
N CYS A 22 1.84 -3.22 -3.13
CA CYS A 22 2.28 -2.84 -1.79
C CYS A 22 3.74 -3.25 -1.62
N GLN A 23 4.62 -2.26 -1.59
CA GLN A 23 6.03 -2.44 -1.30
C GLN A 23 6.27 -2.22 0.19
N THR A 24 6.69 -3.28 0.87
CA THR A 24 7.08 -3.28 2.28
C THR A 24 8.60 -3.20 2.38
N THR A 25 9.10 -2.16 3.01
CA THR A 25 10.53 -1.97 3.27
C THR A 25 10.78 -2.09 4.77
N ARG A 26 11.57 -3.09 5.17
CA ARG A 26 12.00 -3.27 6.55
C ARG A 26 13.43 -2.78 6.71
N MET A 27 13.61 -1.81 7.59
CA MET A 27 14.88 -1.16 7.88
C MET A 27 15.22 -1.37 9.36
N GLN A 28 16.45 -1.78 9.64
CA GLN A 28 16.98 -1.77 11.00
C GLN A 28 17.72 -0.46 11.19
N ARG A 29 17.33 0.31 12.20
CA ARG A 29 17.96 1.57 12.57
C ARG A 29 19.19 1.32 13.43
N VAL A 30 20.03 2.35 13.56
CA VAL A 30 21.31 2.29 14.30
C VAL A 30 21.11 2.05 15.80
N ASP A 31 19.96 2.47 16.35
CA ASP A 31 19.54 2.22 17.73
C ASP A 31 19.03 0.77 17.96
N GLY A 32 19.05 -0.07 16.92
CA GLY A 32 18.55 -1.44 16.95
C GLY A 32 17.04 -1.57 16.71
N SER A 33 16.31 -0.46 16.61
CA SER A 33 14.87 -0.50 16.30
C SER A 33 14.61 -0.93 14.86
N VAL A 34 13.44 -1.53 14.62
CA VAL A 34 13.00 -1.92 13.28
C VAL A 34 11.91 -0.97 12.82
N GLU A 35 12.12 -0.35 11.68
CA GLU A 35 11.16 0.47 10.97
C GLU A 35 10.60 -0.30 9.77
N THR A 36 9.28 -0.30 9.64
CA THR A 36 8.58 -0.86 8.47
C THR A 36 7.87 0.26 7.74
N VAL A 37 8.20 0.44 6.46
CA VAL A 37 7.59 1.43 5.58
C VAL A 37 6.77 0.71 4.52
N LEU A 38 5.51 1.09 4.37
CA LEU A 38 4.62 0.61 3.31
C LEU A 38 4.48 1.69 2.25
N ARG A 39 4.67 1.31 0.99
CA ARG A 39 4.48 2.17 -0.17
C ARG A 39 3.52 1.50 -1.14
N TYR A 40 2.48 2.22 -1.55
CA TYR A 40 1.48 1.70 -2.47
C TYR A 40 1.69 2.31 -3.85
N ARG A 41 1.60 1.50 -4.90
CA ARG A 41 1.74 1.93 -6.29
C ARG A 41 0.58 1.39 -7.12
N TYR A 42 -0.05 2.28 -7.88
CA TYR A 42 -1.16 1.98 -8.78
C TYR A 42 -0.98 2.75 -10.07
N ASP A 43 -0.98 2.08 -11.22
CA ASP A 43 -0.91 2.67 -12.56
C ASP A 43 0.12 3.82 -12.70
N ASN A 44 1.37 3.55 -12.33
CA ASN A 44 2.50 4.51 -12.29
C ASN A 44 2.36 5.69 -11.31
N SER A 45 1.28 5.73 -10.55
CA SER A 45 1.05 6.68 -9.47
C SER A 45 1.42 6.09 -8.12
N HIS A 46 1.79 6.97 -7.19
CA HIS A 46 1.95 6.61 -5.79
C HIS A 46 0.65 6.84 -5.04
N ALA A 47 0.32 5.86 -4.21
CA ALA A 47 -0.82 5.94 -3.31
C ALA A 47 -0.33 6.10 -1.87
N LEU A 48 -0.96 7.03 -1.15
CA LEU A 48 -0.75 7.21 0.29
C LEU A 48 -1.90 6.54 1.04
N ARG A 49 -1.58 5.78 2.09
CA ARG A 49 -2.62 5.19 2.94
C ARG A 49 -3.12 6.23 3.95
N THR A 50 -4.43 6.48 3.92
CA THR A 50 -5.15 7.31 4.90
C THR A 50 -6.25 6.46 5.51
N GLY A 51 -5.98 5.89 6.68
CA GLY A 51 -6.87 4.89 7.29
C GLY A 51 -6.99 3.63 6.42
N ASN A 52 -8.21 3.32 5.99
CA ASN A 52 -8.51 2.18 5.11
C ASN A 52 -8.59 2.55 3.62
N ALA A 53 -8.37 3.82 3.28
CA ALA A 53 -8.31 4.29 1.90
C ALA A 53 -6.87 4.54 1.47
N LEU A 54 -6.66 4.44 0.15
CA LEU A 54 -5.46 4.82 -0.57
C LEU A 54 -5.78 6.04 -1.44
N LEU A 55 -5.06 7.14 -1.23
CA LEU A 55 -5.18 8.34 -2.05
C LEU A 55 -4.15 8.30 -3.17
N VAL A 56 -4.61 8.28 -4.43
CA VAL A 56 -3.73 8.27 -5.61
C VAL A 56 -3.38 9.72 -5.98
N LEU A 57 -2.12 10.09 -5.79
CA LEU A 57 -1.68 11.50 -5.87
C LEU A 57 -1.80 12.13 -7.26
N ALA A 58 -1.68 11.35 -8.35
CA ALA A 58 -1.70 11.90 -9.71
C ALA A 58 -3.11 12.02 -10.30
N THR A 59 -4.02 11.12 -9.93
CA THR A 59 -5.40 11.11 -10.45
C THR A 59 -6.40 11.75 -9.48
N GLY A 60 -5.99 11.99 -8.22
CA GLY A 60 -6.88 12.44 -7.15
C GLY A 60 -7.90 11.39 -6.70
N GLN A 61 -7.88 10.20 -7.31
CA GLN A 61 -8.83 9.14 -7.01
C GLN A 61 -8.53 8.50 -5.66
N GLN A 62 -9.60 8.12 -4.97
CA GLN A 62 -9.50 7.31 -3.76
C GLN A 62 -9.77 5.84 -4.09
N LEU A 63 -8.89 4.96 -3.63
CA LEU A 63 -9.06 3.52 -3.71
C LEU A 63 -9.28 2.99 -2.29
N GLN A 64 -10.33 2.20 -2.05
CA GLN A 64 -10.56 1.60 -0.75
C GLN A 64 -9.90 0.22 -0.71
N LEU A 65 -8.97 0.01 0.24
CA LEU A 65 -8.37 -1.32 0.40
C LEU A 65 -9.46 -2.30 0.82
N CYS A 66 -9.52 -3.44 0.14
CA CYS A 66 -10.28 -4.58 0.63
C CYS A 66 -9.43 -5.19 1.75
N GLU A 67 -9.91 -5.16 3.00
CA GLU A 67 -9.18 -5.60 4.20
C GLU A 67 -8.81 -7.11 4.25
N GLU A 68 -8.85 -7.84 3.13
CA GLU A 68 -8.56 -9.28 3.09
C GLU A 68 -7.08 -9.66 2.93
N ALA A 69 -6.14 -8.71 2.87
CA ALA A 69 -4.71 -9.02 2.68
C ALA A 69 -3.79 -8.56 3.82
N ALA A 70 -4.33 -8.17 4.98
CA ALA A 70 -3.51 -7.68 6.11
C ALA A 70 -3.29 -8.71 7.23
N ASN A 71 -3.67 -9.97 7.02
CA ASN A 71 -3.45 -11.04 7.99
C ASN A 71 -2.93 -12.30 7.27
N GLN A 72 -1.64 -12.30 6.92
CA GLN A 72 -0.90 -13.55 6.82
C GLN A 72 0.24 -13.49 7.85
N PRO A 73 0.21 -14.35 8.89
CA PRO A 73 1.23 -14.42 9.94
C PRO A 73 2.59 -14.90 9.42
#